data_AF-A0A1H0CH86-F1
#
_entry.id   AF-A0A1H0CH86-F1
#
_cell.length_a   1.000
_cell.length_b   1.000
_cell.length_c   1.000
_cell.angle_alpha   90.00
_cell.angle_beta   90.00
_cell.angle_gamma   90.00
#
_symmetry.space_group_name_H-M   'P 1'
#
loop_
_entity.id
_entity.type
_entity.pdbx_description
1 polymer ?
#
loop_
_entity_poly.entity_id
_entity_poly.type
_entity_poly.pdbx_seq_one_letter_code
_entity_poly.pdbx_strand_id
1 'polypeptide(L)'
;MRKVIDTTIKNQADMKAFLENFKLGSEGVIIKPNWTSGDYGFYTDVESLEPLLAAIDGKKYIIESYMYGRTDNTRAINGTNGLENWDWLKEQDEQFLHKSGMAELLKKYDAEYINITEEYWSGRVAKADEIQQLTESKYAPISHKELYGMIPEKLFQLRHLPLISYAKIKYNVPAVSIFASLSMKNMFGTIPIPNREHYHGSDFDTGLSRSIVDILTVYKSLLRVVGICEGLYHIPVTREEGKNRYKMLWTEYDVIENLGLILGSEDLVTLDAYINKLIGLDPEKRSILQMGDEVFGKWDRAELNYISEDRLETFR
;
A
#
# COMPACT_ATOMS: atom_id res chain seq x y z
N MET A 1 20.18 13.94 9.58
CA MET A 1 19.52 14.14 8.27
C MET A 1 18.13 13.55 8.42
N ARG A 2 17.05 14.26 8.01
CA ARG A 2 15.68 13.75 8.18
C ARG A 2 15.50 12.45 7.40
N LYS A 3 14.90 11.46 8.02
CA LYS A 3 14.50 10.21 7.35
C LYS A 3 13.15 10.35 6.65
N VAL A 4 12.23 11.10 7.25
CA VAL A 4 10.89 11.33 6.69
C VAL A 4 10.84 12.69 6.01
N ILE A 5 10.49 12.67 4.72
CA ILE A 5 10.14 13.87 3.97
C ILE A 5 8.62 14.06 4.12
N ASP A 6 8.22 15.18 4.72
CA ASP A 6 6.82 15.64 4.85
C ASP A 6 6.71 16.96 4.10
N THR A 7 5.83 17.02 3.09
CA THR A 7 5.59 18.24 2.33
C THR A 7 4.16 18.32 1.82
N THR A 8 3.83 19.43 1.18
CA THR A 8 2.56 19.65 0.50
C THR A 8 2.80 19.79 -1.00
N ILE A 9 2.08 19.00 -1.80
CA ILE A 9 2.11 19.02 -3.26
C ILE A 9 0.96 19.90 -3.75
N LYS A 10 1.29 20.91 -4.55
CA LYS A 10 0.32 21.79 -5.22
C LYS A 10 0.35 21.63 -6.73
N ASN A 11 1.45 21.11 -7.28
CA ASN A 11 1.65 20.94 -8.71
C ASN A 11 2.66 19.81 -8.99
N GLN A 12 2.84 19.49 -10.27
CA GLN A 12 3.75 18.43 -10.72
C GLN A 12 5.23 18.69 -10.38
N ALA A 13 5.68 19.95 -10.35
CA ALA A 13 7.06 20.27 -9.99
C ALA A 13 7.34 19.96 -8.51
N ASP A 14 6.36 20.19 -7.64
CA ASP A 14 6.47 19.82 -6.22
C ASP A 14 6.61 18.29 -6.08
N MET A 15 5.83 17.51 -6.84
CA MET A 15 5.94 16.04 -6.83
C MET A 15 7.32 15.59 -7.32
N LYS A 16 7.82 16.20 -8.42
CA LYS A 16 9.16 15.89 -8.93
C LYS A 16 10.25 16.18 -7.88
N ALA A 17 10.22 17.36 -7.26
CA ALA A 17 11.14 17.73 -6.20
C ALA A 17 11.05 16.81 -4.97
N PHE A 18 9.84 16.34 -4.64
CA PHE A 18 9.65 15.34 -3.59
C PHE A 18 10.34 14.00 -3.95
N LEU A 19 10.15 13.50 -5.18
CA LEU A 19 10.72 12.23 -5.62
C LEU A 19 12.25 12.23 -5.76
N GLU A 20 12.86 13.41 -5.99
CA GLU A 20 14.33 13.55 -6.06
C GLU A 20 15.03 13.08 -4.77
N ASN A 21 14.34 13.11 -3.62
CA ASN A 21 14.87 12.63 -2.34
C ASN A 21 15.15 11.11 -2.33
N PHE A 22 14.49 10.33 -3.17
CA PHE A 22 14.56 8.85 -3.14
C PHE A 22 15.46 8.26 -4.23
N LYS A 23 16.06 9.08 -5.10
CA LYS A 23 16.99 8.64 -6.16
C LYS A 23 16.46 7.42 -6.92
N LEU A 24 15.26 7.51 -7.48
CA LEU A 24 14.57 6.37 -8.10
C LEU A 24 15.31 5.78 -9.31
N GLY A 25 16.26 6.51 -9.89
CA GLY A 25 16.93 6.13 -11.13
C GLY A 25 16.10 6.48 -12.36
N SER A 26 16.64 6.23 -13.55
CA SER A 26 16.03 6.62 -14.83
C SER A 26 15.44 5.46 -15.62
N GLU A 27 15.76 4.20 -15.27
CA GLU A 27 15.31 3.02 -16.03
C GLU A 27 13.80 2.78 -15.87
N GLY A 28 13.30 2.89 -14.64
CA GLY A 28 11.89 2.72 -14.33
C GLY A 28 11.64 2.51 -12.85
N VAL A 29 10.37 2.31 -12.51
CA VAL A 29 9.90 2.13 -11.13
C VAL A 29 8.67 1.25 -11.12
N ILE A 30 8.59 0.41 -10.09
CA ILE A 30 7.40 -0.36 -9.77
C ILE A 30 6.59 0.44 -8.76
N ILE A 31 5.27 0.51 -8.94
CA ILE A 31 4.37 1.31 -8.12
C ILE A 31 3.24 0.40 -7.65
N LYS A 32 3.06 0.31 -6.34
CA LYS A 32 1.91 -0.35 -5.72
C LYS A 32 0.96 0.75 -5.20
N PRO A 33 -0.06 1.16 -5.96
CA PRO A 33 -1.09 2.10 -5.48
C PRO A 33 -2.00 1.43 -4.44
N ASN A 34 -2.83 2.19 -3.72
CA ASN A 34 -3.77 1.60 -2.78
C ASN A 34 -5.17 1.40 -3.39
N TRP A 35 -5.42 0.25 -4.04
CA TRP A 35 -6.71 -0.07 -4.68
C TRP A 35 -7.49 -1.13 -3.90
N THR A 36 -7.99 -0.76 -2.72
CA THR A 36 -8.71 -1.70 -1.83
C THR A 36 -10.22 -1.78 -2.09
N SER A 37 -10.85 -0.67 -2.49
CA SER A 37 -12.27 -0.61 -2.85
C SER A 37 -12.52 0.50 -3.87
N GLY A 38 -13.73 0.56 -4.44
CA GLY A 38 -14.15 1.63 -5.35
C GLY A 38 -14.85 2.82 -4.66
N ASP A 39 -14.89 2.84 -3.33
CA ASP A 39 -15.62 3.87 -2.58
C ASP A 39 -14.92 5.24 -2.62
N TYR A 40 -15.70 6.31 -2.55
CA TYR A 40 -15.22 7.69 -2.65
C TYR A 40 -14.07 8.00 -1.68
N GLY A 41 -12.93 8.42 -2.22
CA GLY A 41 -11.73 8.75 -1.43
C GLY A 41 -11.04 7.55 -0.78
N PHE A 42 -11.56 6.32 -0.93
CA PHE A 42 -11.04 5.13 -0.23
C PHE A 42 -10.00 4.34 -1.01
N TYR A 43 -9.54 4.83 -2.14
CA TYR A 43 -8.47 4.24 -2.92
C TYR A 43 -7.64 5.36 -3.55
N THR A 44 -6.41 5.08 -3.95
CA THR A 44 -5.61 6.03 -4.72
C THR A 44 -6.31 6.27 -6.06
N ASP A 45 -6.97 7.42 -6.17
CA ASP A 45 -7.74 7.88 -7.34
C ASP A 45 -6.83 8.48 -8.43
N VAL A 46 -7.43 8.85 -9.56
CA VAL A 46 -6.71 9.31 -10.75
C VAL A 46 -5.94 10.59 -10.41
N GLU A 47 -6.59 11.49 -9.68
CA GLU A 47 -6.06 12.77 -9.23
C GLU A 47 -4.85 12.58 -8.31
N SER A 48 -4.87 11.60 -7.40
CA SER A 48 -3.73 11.28 -6.56
C SER A 48 -2.61 10.53 -7.29
N LEU A 49 -2.92 9.66 -8.26
CA LEU A 49 -1.90 8.86 -8.96
C LEU A 49 -1.23 9.63 -10.10
N GLU A 50 -1.96 10.51 -10.80
CA GLU A 50 -1.47 11.23 -11.97
C GLU A 50 -0.19 12.04 -11.70
N PRO A 51 -0.11 12.89 -10.64
CA PRO A 51 1.09 13.67 -10.38
C PRO A 51 2.33 12.80 -10.17
N LEU A 52 2.17 11.62 -9.54
CA LEU A 52 3.25 10.65 -9.35
C LEU A 52 3.75 10.13 -10.70
N LEU A 53 2.85 9.65 -11.57
CA LEU A 53 3.21 9.12 -12.88
C LEU A 53 3.84 10.20 -13.77
N ALA A 54 3.33 11.42 -13.72
CA ALA A 54 3.84 12.55 -14.47
C ALA A 54 5.23 13.01 -14.01
N ALA A 55 5.60 12.76 -12.75
CA ALA A 55 6.90 13.11 -12.20
C ALA A 55 8.00 12.05 -12.48
N ILE A 56 7.62 10.87 -12.99
CA ILE A 56 8.53 9.76 -13.28
C ILE A 56 8.87 9.76 -14.78
N ASP A 57 10.15 9.94 -15.10
CA ASP A 57 10.62 9.96 -16.50
C ASP A 57 10.78 8.53 -17.10
N GLY A 58 11.10 7.52 -16.27
CA GLY A 58 11.35 6.14 -16.70
C GLY A 58 10.10 5.28 -16.92
N LYS A 59 10.30 3.96 -17.16
CA LYS A 59 9.20 3.00 -17.28
C LYS A 59 8.40 2.90 -15.98
N LYS A 60 7.09 2.69 -16.10
CA LYS A 60 6.17 2.64 -14.97
C LYS A 60 5.50 1.27 -14.97
N TYR A 61 5.67 0.53 -13.88
CA TYR A 61 5.03 -0.77 -13.68
C TYR A 61 4.06 -0.66 -12.51
N ILE A 62 2.76 -0.75 -12.77
CA ILE A 62 1.74 -0.76 -11.73
C ILE A 62 1.50 -2.20 -11.30
N ILE A 63 1.62 -2.48 -10.00
CA ILE A 63 1.33 -3.79 -9.44
C ILE A 63 0.14 -3.72 -8.50
N GLU A 64 -0.78 -4.67 -8.64
CA GLU A 64 -1.89 -4.88 -7.70
C GLU A 64 -2.39 -6.32 -7.84
N SER A 65 -3.11 -6.83 -6.85
CA SER A 65 -3.81 -8.11 -6.95
C SER A 65 -5.31 -7.90 -7.09
N TYR A 66 -6.05 -8.93 -7.47
CA TYR A 66 -7.51 -8.88 -7.32
C TYR A 66 -7.89 -8.61 -5.86
N MET A 67 -9.00 -7.91 -5.68
CA MET A 67 -9.55 -7.56 -4.38
C MET A 67 -11.06 -7.59 -4.43
N TYR A 68 -11.70 -8.39 -3.58
CA TYR A 68 -13.17 -8.52 -3.57
C TYR A 68 -13.88 -7.19 -3.31
N GLY A 69 -13.26 -6.28 -2.57
CA GLY A 69 -13.78 -4.93 -2.29
C GLY A 69 -13.90 -4.02 -3.52
N ARG A 70 -13.37 -4.41 -4.68
CA ARG A 70 -13.48 -3.68 -5.96
C ARG A 70 -14.54 -4.27 -6.90
N THR A 71 -15.29 -5.27 -6.44
CA THR A 71 -16.31 -5.97 -7.24
C THR A 71 -17.71 -5.40 -7.01
N ASP A 72 -18.63 -5.73 -7.90
CA ASP A 72 -20.06 -5.40 -7.81
C ASP A 72 -20.83 -6.20 -6.75
N ASN A 73 -20.17 -7.10 -6.02
CA ASN A 73 -20.73 -7.99 -5.00
C ASN A 73 -21.87 -8.92 -5.49
N THR A 74 -22.02 -9.12 -6.81
CA THR A 74 -22.96 -10.11 -7.37
C THR A 74 -22.56 -11.55 -7.06
N ARG A 75 -21.30 -11.77 -6.67
CA ARG A 75 -20.76 -13.04 -6.18
C ARG A 75 -20.02 -12.85 -4.87
N ALA A 76 -20.24 -13.74 -3.93
CA ALA A 76 -19.48 -13.78 -2.68
C ALA A 76 -18.12 -14.42 -2.92
N ILE A 77 -17.04 -13.68 -2.68
CA ILE A 77 -15.67 -14.18 -2.77
C ILE A 77 -15.09 -14.42 -1.38
N ASN A 78 -14.55 -15.60 -1.18
CA ASN A 78 -13.88 -16.03 0.05
C ASN A 78 -12.44 -16.49 -0.26
N GLY A 79 -11.73 -16.93 0.78
CA GLY A 79 -10.32 -17.34 0.64
C GLY A 79 -10.08 -18.58 -0.23
N THR A 80 -11.12 -19.31 -0.64
CA THR A 80 -10.96 -20.58 -1.37
C THR A 80 -11.62 -20.60 -2.75
N ASN A 81 -12.62 -19.76 -3.01
CA ASN A 81 -13.38 -19.78 -4.27
C ASN A 81 -12.89 -18.77 -5.32
N GLY A 82 -11.80 -18.04 -5.06
CA GLY A 82 -11.29 -17.03 -5.98
C GLY A 82 -10.95 -17.59 -7.37
N LEU A 83 -10.24 -18.73 -7.42
CA LEU A 83 -9.81 -19.34 -8.68
C LEU A 83 -11.01 -19.84 -9.52
N GLU A 84 -12.06 -20.34 -8.89
CA GLU A 84 -13.30 -20.75 -9.58
C GLU A 84 -14.05 -19.56 -10.18
N ASN A 85 -13.80 -18.36 -9.67
CA ASN A 85 -14.40 -17.10 -10.13
C ASN A 85 -13.42 -16.23 -10.90
N TRP A 86 -12.35 -16.82 -11.45
CA TRP A 86 -11.27 -16.09 -12.10
C TRP A 86 -11.75 -15.15 -13.21
N ASP A 87 -12.49 -15.66 -14.20
CA ASP A 87 -12.99 -14.84 -15.31
C ASP A 87 -13.86 -13.67 -14.82
N TRP A 88 -14.71 -13.92 -13.84
CA TRP A 88 -15.53 -12.86 -13.25
C TRP A 88 -14.68 -11.82 -12.50
N LEU A 89 -13.69 -12.24 -11.70
CA LEU A 89 -12.78 -11.29 -11.03
C LEU A 89 -12.01 -10.42 -12.01
N LYS A 90 -11.61 -10.99 -13.14
CA LYS A 90 -10.96 -10.26 -14.24
C LYS A 90 -11.88 -9.20 -14.84
N GLU A 91 -13.13 -9.56 -15.14
CA GLU A 91 -14.14 -8.61 -15.60
C GLU A 91 -14.41 -7.49 -14.57
N GLN A 92 -14.45 -7.82 -13.28
CA GLN A 92 -14.65 -6.83 -12.21
C GLN A 92 -13.48 -5.85 -12.09
N ASP A 93 -12.25 -6.35 -12.19
CA ASP A 93 -11.04 -5.52 -12.16
C ASP A 93 -10.97 -4.58 -13.37
N GLU A 94 -11.26 -5.08 -14.58
CA GLU A 94 -11.36 -4.26 -15.79
C GLU A 94 -12.45 -3.18 -15.65
N GLN A 95 -13.63 -3.53 -15.14
CA GLN A 95 -14.69 -2.57 -14.87
C GLN A 95 -14.27 -1.49 -13.86
N PHE A 96 -13.57 -1.87 -12.79
CA PHE A 96 -13.03 -0.92 -11.83
C PHE A 96 -12.05 0.04 -12.50
N LEU A 97 -11.11 -0.47 -13.30
CA LEU A 97 -10.11 0.36 -13.98
C LEU A 97 -10.76 1.37 -14.94
N HIS A 98 -11.78 0.96 -15.71
CA HIS A 98 -12.50 1.86 -16.60
C HIS A 98 -13.40 2.86 -15.86
N LYS A 99 -14.20 2.41 -14.88
CA LYS A 99 -15.14 3.30 -14.16
C LYS A 99 -14.40 4.36 -13.33
N SER A 100 -13.22 4.03 -12.81
CA SER A 100 -12.38 4.96 -12.04
C SER A 100 -11.55 5.90 -12.92
N GLY A 101 -11.47 5.68 -14.24
CA GLY A 101 -10.57 6.41 -15.15
C GLY A 101 -9.11 5.95 -15.10
N MET A 102 -8.81 4.90 -14.33
CA MET A 102 -7.45 4.36 -14.22
C MET A 102 -6.96 3.77 -15.53
N ALA A 103 -7.81 3.08 -16.29
CA ALA A 103 -7.41 2.50 -17.57
C ALA A 103 -6.87 3.58 -18.53
N GLU A 104 -7.54 4.72 -18.60
CA GLU A 104 -7.16 5.88 -19.40
C GLU A 104 -5.89 6.53 -18.85
N LEU A 105 -5.76 6.65 -17.53
CA LEU A 105 -4.57 7.19 -16.88
C LEU A 105 -3.34 6.32 -17.16
N LEU A 106 -3.44 5.00 -16.99
CA LEU A 106 -2.32 4.09 -17.23
C LEU A 106 -1.90 4.14 -18.70
N LYS A 107 -2.86 4.16 -19.63
CA LYS A 107 -2.59 4.33 -21.06
C LYS A 107 -1.91 5.67 -21.37
N LYS A 108 -2.37 6.77 -20.75
CA LYS A 108 -1.80 8.11 -20.96
C LYS A 108 -0.30 8.16 -20.62
N TYR A 109 0.13 7.42 -19.60
CA TYR A 109 1.51 7.42 -19.13
C TYR A 109 2.33 6.19 -19.57
N ASP A 110 1.81 5.39 -20.51
CA ASP A 110 2.43 4.12 -20.95
C ASP A 110 2.84 3.23 -19.75
N ALA A 111 1.97 3.17 -18.75
CA ALA A 111 2.20 2.41 -17.53
C ALA A 111 1.71 0.98 -17.74
N GLU A 112 2.61 0.02 -17.53
CA GLU A 112 2.28 -1.39 -17.64
C GLU A 112 1.61 -1.89 -16.35
N TYR A 113 0.41 -2.45 -16.46
CA TYR A 113 -0.29 -3.06 -15.34
C TYR A 113 0.05 -4.56 -15.22
N ILE A 114 0.58 -4.96 -14.08
CA ILE A 114 0.90 -6.35 -13.73
C ILE A 114 -0.01 -6.76 -12.59
N ASN A 115 -1.03 -7.57 -12.90
CA ASN A 115 -1.89 -8.13 -11.88
C ASN A 115 -1.22 -9.36 -11.25
N ILE A 116 -0.88 -9.28 -9.96
CA ILE A 116 -0.12 -10.32 -9.25
C ILE A 116 -0.94 -11.61 -9.13
N THR A 117 -2.27 -11.50 -9.00
CA THR A 117 -3.17 -12.67 -8.99
C THR A 117 -3.15 -13.40 -10.34
N GLU A 118 -3.18 -12.67 -11.46
CA GLU A 118 -3.06 -13.27 -12.81
C GLU A 118 -1.75 -14.04 -12.98
N GLU A 119 -0.64 -13.44 -12.56
CA GLU A 119 0.69 -14.08 -12.65
C GLU A 119 0.76 -15.34 -11.79
N TYR A 120 0.27 -15.26 -10.55
CA TYR A 120 0.24 -16.39 -9.62
C TYR A 120 -0.64 -17.54 -10.11
N TRP A 121 -1.90 -17.27 -10.49
CA TRP A 121 -2.83 -18.30 -10.94
C TRP A 121 -2.45 -18.92 -12.29
N SER A 122 -1.71 -18.19 -13.11
CA SER A 122 -1.15 -18.73 -14.35
C SER A 122 0.15 -19.52 -14.15
N GLY A 123 0.66 -19.63 -12.91
CA GLY A 123 1.93 -20.29 -12.62
C GLY A 123 3.17 -19.52 -13.11
N ARG A 124 3.05 -18.23 -13.46
CA ARG A 124 4.16 -17.36 -13.90
C ARG A 124 4.88 -16.75 -12.71
N VAL A 125 5.37 -17.61 -11.83
CA VAL A 125 6.03 -17.22 -10.58
C VAL A 125 7.48 -17.65 -10.54
N ALA A 126 8.30 -16.87 -9.83
CA ALA A 126 9.66 -17.27 -9.49
C ALA A 126 9.65 -18.50 -8.58
N LYS A 127 10.77 -19.24 -8.56
CA LYS A 127 10.86 -20.46 -7.76
C LYS A 127 10.89 -20.14 -6.26
N ALA A 128 10.02 -20.79 -5.50
CA ALA A 128 9.84 -20.51 -4.08
C ALA A 128 11.12 -20.73 -3.24
N ASP A 129 11.93 -21.74 -3.58
CA ASP A 129 13.20 -22.04 -2.91
C ASP A 129 14.24 -20.94 -3.14
N GLU A 130 14.31 -20.37 -4.35
CA GLU A 130 15.16 -19.23 -4.68
C GLU A 130 14.72 -17.98 -3.89
N ILE A 131 13.41 -17.67 -3.88
CA ILE A 131 12.87 -16.53 -3.11
C ILE A 131 13.10 -16.71 -1.61
N GLN A 132 12.92 -17.92 -1.09
CA GLN A 132 13.21 -18.24 0.30
C GLN A 132 14.68 -18.01 0.64
N GLN A 133 15.61 -18.55 -0.16
CA GLN A 133 17.05 -18.38 0.07
C GLN A 133 17.46 -16.91 0.05
N LEU A 134 16.96 -16.13 -0.92
CA LEU A 134 17.23 -14.70 -1.00
C LEU A 134 16.68 -13.94 0.21
N THR A 135 15.47 -14.30 0.66
CA THR A 135 14.84 -13.67 1.83
C THR A 135 15.57 -13.99 3.12
N GLU A 136 15.85 -15.27 3.37
CA GLU A 136 16.48 -15.75 4.59
C GLU A 136 17.98 -15.42 4.65
N SER A 137 18.60 -15.00 3.53
CA SER A 137 19.95 -14.42 3.54
C SER A 137 20.02 -13.02 4.18
N LYS A 138 18.87 -12.32 4.29
CA LYS A 138 18.78 -10.93 4.79
C LYS A 138 17.95 -10.82 6.07
N TYR A 139 16.96 -11.69 6.23
CA TYR A 139 15.99 -11.65 7.32
C TYR A 139 15.80 -13.04 7.94
N ALA A 140 15.16 -13.11 9.10
CA ALA A 140 14.73 -14.40 9.66
C ALA A 140 13.63 -15.04 8.77
N PRO A 141 13.43 -16.37 8.85
CA PRO A 141 12.32 -17.03 8.18
C PRO A 141 10.96 -16.42 8.55
N ILE A 142 10.11 -16.18 7.54
CA ILE A 142 8.75 -15.65 7.74
C ILE A 142 7.80 -16.72 8.28
N SER A 143 6.67 -16.30 8.86
CA SER A 143 5.68 -17.25 9.41
C SER A 143 4.86 -17.91 8.29
N HIS A 144 4.40 -17.13 7.32
CA HIS A 144 3.63 -17.59 6.15
C HIS A 144 4.55 -18.03 5.01
N LYS A 145 5.11 -19.23 5.10
CA LYS A 145 6.12 -19.74 4.16
C LYS A 145 5.60 -19.85 2.71
N GLU A 146 4.30 -19.98 2.51
CA GLU A 146 3.69 -20.00 1.19
C GLU A 146 3.90 -18.70 0.41
N LEU A 147 4.14 -17.57 1.09
CA LEU A 147 4.39 -16.28 0.45
C LEU A 147 5.68 -16.26 -0.39
N TYR A 148 6.63 -17.15 -0.12
CA TYR A 148 7.82 -17.31 -0.98
C TYR A 148 7.46 -17.77 -2.41
N GLY A 149 6.35 -18.50 -2.58
CA GLY A 149 5.88 -19.00 -3.87
C GLY A 149 4.93 -18.05 -4.61
N MET A 150 4.73 -16.82 -4.11
CA MET A 150 3.71 -15.89 -4.63
C MET A 150 4.31 -14.72 -5.43
N ILE A 151 5.62 -14.74 -5.71
CA ILE A 151 6.29 -13.64 -6.43
C ILE A 151 6.23 -13.89 -7.94
N PRO A 152 5.62 -12.98 -8.73
CA PRO A 152 5.64 -13.08 -10.19
C PRO A 152 7.05 -13.14 -10.75
N GLU A 153 7.29 -13.99 -11.75
CA GLU A 153 8.60 -14.09 -12.42
C GLU A 153 9.01 -12.74 -13.02
N LYS A 154 8.05 -12.04 -13.62
CA LYS A 154 8.26 -10.70 -14.16
C LYS A 154 8.71 -9.70 -13.10
N LEU A 155 8.10 -9.70 -11.93
CA LEU A 155 8.51 -8.82 -10.83
C LEU A 155 9.91 -9.18 -10.33
N PHE A 156 10.24 -10.46 -10.26
CA PHE A 156 11.57 -10.93 -9.92
C PHE A 156 12.63 -10.47 -10.92
N GLN A 157 12.33 -10.45 -12.23
CA GLN A 157 13.22 -9.89 -13.26
C GLN A 157 13.41 -8.37 -13.11
N LEU A 158 12.39 -7.65 -12.64
CA LEU A 158 12.41 -6.21 -12.38
C LEU A 158 13.03 -5.83 -11.02
N ARG A 159 13.59 -6.78 -10.26
CA ARG A 159 14.14 -6.54 -8.90
C ARG A 159 15.27 -5.51 -8.80
N HIS A 160 15.85 -5.12 -9.93
CA HIS A 160 16.85 -4.05 -10.02
C HIS A 160 16.23 -2.64 -9.93
N LEU A 161 14.92 -2.51 -10.17
CA LEU A 161 14.17 -1.26 -10.06
C LEU A 161 13.70 -1.01 -8.62
N PRO A 162 13.52 0.25 -8.20
CA PRO A 162 12.84 0.54 -6.94
C PRO A 162 11.35 0.20 -7.02
N LEU A 163 10.79 -0.14 -5.86
CA LEU A 163 9.36 -0.28 -5.65
C LEU A 163 8.86 0.87 -4.76
N ILE A 164 7.86 1.61 -5.22
CA ILE A 164 7.11 2.57 -4.41
C ILE A 164 5.87 1.86 -3.86
N SER A 165 5.77 1.75 -2.53
CA SER A 165 4.49 1.53 -1.86
C SER A 165 3.75 2.87 -1.78
N TYR A 166 2.87 3.14 -2.74
CA TYR A 166 2.11 4.39 -2.83
C TYR A 166 0.77 4.23 -2.11
N ALA A 167 0.80 4.44 -0.81
CA ALA A 167 -0.31 4.18 0.08
C ALA A 167 -1.18 5.44 0.24
N LYS A 168 -2.50 5.29 0.22
CA LYS A 168 -3.40 6.33 0.73
C LYS A 168 -3.42 6.30 2.25
N ILE A 169 -3.28 7.45 2.91
CA ILE A 169 -3.45 7.56 4.36
C ILE A 169 -4.91 7.27 4.70
N LYS A 170 -5.15 6.27 5.55
CA LYS A 170 -6.46 5.98 6.14
C LYS A 170 -6.30 5.64 7.60
N TYR A 171 -7.20 6.09 8.46
CA TYR A 171 -7.10 5.80 9.88
C TYR A 171 -8.44 5.76 10.59
N ASN A 172 -8.49 5.00 11.67
CA ASN A 172 -9.72 4.64 12.38
C ASN A 172 -10.75 3.92 11.50
N VAL A 173 -10.34 3.31 10.37
CA VAL A 173 -11.25 2.60 9.45
C VAL A 173 -10.94 1.10 9.42
N PRO A 174 -11.86 0.21 9.87
CA PRO A 174 -13.14 0.50 10.53
C PRO A 174 -12.96 1.08 11.94
N ALA A 175 -14.01 1.67 12.54
CA ALA A 175 -13.97 2.34 13.86
C ALA A 175 -13.36 1.49 14.99
N VAL A 176 -13.51 0.17 14.90
CA VAL A 176 -12.98 -0.82 15.86
C VAL A 176 -11.49 -1.09 15.66
N SER A 177 -10.90 -0.59 14.57
CA SER A 177 -9.53 -0.83 14.21
C SER A 177 -8.66 0.33 14.66
N ILE A 178 -7.75 0.03 15.59
CA ILE A 178 -6.66 0.93 15.94
C ILE A 178 -5.61 1.05 14.82
N PHE A 179 -5.83 0.43 13.66
CA PHE A 179 -4.91 0.48 12.52
C PHE A 179 -5.09 1.72 11.68
N ALA A 180 -3.95 2.27 11.27
CA ALA A 180 -3.85 3.08 10.07
C ALA A 180 -3.48 2.18 8.88
N SER A 181 -4.06 2.45 7.71
CA SER A 181 -3.62 1.89 6.45
C SER A 181 -2.57 2.83 5.86
N LEU A 182 -1.30 2.43 5.91
CA LEU A 182 -0.14 3.23 5.52
C LEU A 182 0.81 2.41 4.62
N SER A 183 2.09 2.77 4.55
CA SER A 183 3.04 2.24 3.57
C SER A 183 3.32 0.75 3.76
N MET A 184 3.43 0.27 5.00
CA MET A 184 3.64 -1.15 5.27
C MET A 184 2.39 -1.96 4.94
N LYS A 185 1.23 -1.53 5.45
CA LYS A 185 -0.06 -2.23 5.22
C LYS A 185 -0.47 -2.25 3.75
N ASN A 186 -0.07 -1.27 2.95
CA ASN A 186 -0.36 -1.27 1.51
C ASN A 186 0.25 -2.46 0.77
N MET A 187 1.38 -3.00 1.26
CA MET A 187 2.00 -4.21 0.70
C MET A 187 1.17 -5.47 0.94
N PHE A 188 0.22 -5.47 1.87
CA PHE A 188 -0.72 -6.58 2.04
C PHE A 188 -1.52 -6.88 0.77
N GLY A 189 -1.79 -5.86 -0.04
CA GLY A 189 -2.48 -6.00 -1.33
C GLY A 189 -1.71 -6.82 -2.37
N THR A 190 -0.41 -7.07 -2.17
CA THR A 190 0.37 -7.90 -3.10
C THR A 190 0.24 -9.39 -2.87
N ILE A 191 -0.52 -9.83 -1.85
CA ILE A 191 -0.89 -11.23 -1.70
C ILE A 191 -1.93 -11.57 -2.79
N PRO A 192 -1.68 -12.55 -3.68
CA PRO A 192 -2.49 -12.84 -4.87
C PRO A 192 -3.86 -13.49 -4.58
N ILE A 193 -4.36 -13.40 -3.35
CA ILE A 193 -5.66 -13.97 -2.96
C ILE A 193 -6.68 -12.82 -2.86
N PRO A 194 -7.79 -12.86 -3.63
CA PRO A 194 -8.77 -11.78 -3.66
C PRO A 194 -9.37 -11.42 -2.30
N ASN A 195 -9.69 -12.42 -1.47
CA ASN A 195 -10.10 -12.27 -0.08
C ASN A 195 -8.97 -12.77 0.84
N ARG A 196 -8.44 -11.86 1.66
CA ARG A 196 -7.27 -12.08 2.52
C ARG A 196 -7.62 -12.25 3.99
N GLU A 197 -8.88 -12.49 4.34
CA GLU A 197 -9.31 -12.61 5.74
C GLU A 197 -8.57 -13.72 6.50
N HIS A 198 -8.17 -14.80 5.80
CA HIS A 198 -7.33 -15.84 6.40
C HIS A 198 -6.02 -15.29 6.99
N TYR A 199 -5.43 -14.30 6.33
CA TYR A 199 -4.19 -13.64 6.77
C TYR A 199 -4.40 -12.62 7.90
N HIS A 200 -5.64 -12.39 8.35
CA HIS A 200 -5.89 -11.56 9.52
C HIS A 200 -5.63 -12.30 10.83
N GLY A 201 -5.55 -13.65 10.80
CA GLY A 201 -5.35 -14.48 11.98
C GLY A 201 -6.53 -14.49 12.96
N SER A 202 -6.42 -15.27 14.02
CA SER A 202 -7.44 -15.37 15.07
C SER A 202 -7.47 -14.15 16.00
N ASP A 203 -6.30 -13.56 16.24
CA ASP A 203 -6.17 -12.24 16.84
C ASP A 203 -5.92 -11.25 15.71
N PHE A 204 -6.90 -10.39 15.42
CA PHE A 204 -6.89 -9.55 14.23
C PHE A 204 -5.66 -8.64 14.17
N ASP A 205 -5.23 -8.05 15.29
CA ASP A 205 -4.14 -7.09 15.32
C ASP A 205 -2.79 -7.76 15.07
N THR A 206 -2.46 -8.78 15.87
CA THR A 206 -1.18 -9.48 15.76
C THR A 206 -1.11 -10.36 14.51
N GLY A 207 -2.21 -11.00 14.13
CA GLY A 207 -2.29 -11.83 12.92
C GLY A 207 -2.13 -11.02 11.65
N LEU A 208 -2.90 -9.95 11.48
CA LEU A 208 -2.76 -9.05 10.32
C LEU A 208 -1.37 -8.40 10.29
N SER A 209 -0.87 -7.92 11.43
CA SER A 209 0.47 -7.31 11.51
C SER A 209 1.56 -8.28 11.05
N ARG A 210 1.49 -9.54 11.48
CA ARG A 210 2.45 -10.58 11.08
C ARG A 210 2.40 -10.85 9.58
N SER A 211 1.21 -11.00 9.00
CA SER A 211 1.07 -11.22 7.56
C SER A 211 1.59 -10.04 6.73
N ILE A 212 1.37 -8.81 7.20
CA ILE A 212 1.91 -7.60 6.57
C ILE A 212 3.45 -7.60 6.62
N VAL A 213 4.03 -7.89 7.78
CA VAL A 213 5.49 -7.95 7.94
C VAL A 213 6.09 -9.08 7.13
N ASP A 214 5.46 -10.26 7.09
CA ASP A 214 5.93 -11.40 6.29
C ASP A 214 5.97 -11.06 4.80
N ILE A 215 4.88 -10.54 4.21
CA ILE A 215 4.88 -10.18 2.78
C ILE A 215 5.85 -9.04 2.47
N LEU A 216 5.93 -8.02 3.34
CA LEU A 216 6.89 -6.94 3.20
C LEU A 216 8.34 -7.43 3.30
N THR A 217 8.61 -8.45 4.11
CA THR A 217 9.93 -9.09 4.24
C THR A 217 10.38 -9.72 2.93
N VAL A 218 9.48 -10.46 2.25
CA VAL A 218 9.77 -11.01 0.92
C VAL A 218 10.03 -9.88 -0.09
N TYR A 219 9.22 -8.83 -0.11
CA TYR A 219 9.41 -7.74 -1.07
C TYR A 219 10.69 -6.93 -0.79
N LYS A 220 11.00 -6.60 0.47
CA LYS A 220 12.24 -5.87 0.85
C LYS A 220 13.50 -6.72 0.66
N SER A 221 13.40 -8.05 0.66
CA SER A 221 14.55 -8.90 0.35
C SER A 221 14.93 -8.85 -1.13
N LEU A 222 13.95 -8.60 -2.01
CA LEU A 222 14.13 -8.57 -3.46
C LEU A 222 14.35 -7.17 -4.00
N LEU A 223 13.61 -6.18 -3.48
CA LEU A 223 13.47 -4.84 -4.04
C LEU A 223 13.90 -3.77 -3.03
N ARG A 224 14.39 -2.64 -3.53
CA ARG A 224 14.49 -1.42 -2.74
C ARG A 224 13.10 -0.78 -2.63
N VAL A 225 12.49 -0.87 -1.45
CA VAL A 225 11.13 -0.36 -1.20
C VAL A 225 11.18 1.05 -0.62
N VAL A 226 10.50 1.98 -1.28
CA VAL A 226 10.24 3.36 -0.82
C VAL A 226 8.78 3.44 -0.40
N GLY A 227 8.53 3.84 0.85
CA GLY A 227 7.18 4.14 1.32
C GLY A 227 6.81 5.58 0.96
N ILE A 228 5.66 5.76 0.32
CA ILE A 228 5.06 7.08 0.09
C ILE A 228 3.59 7.01 0.52
N CYS A 229 3.20 7.87 1.45
CA CYS A 229 1.83 7.97 1.94
C CYS A 229 1.21 9.28 1.44
N GLU A 230 0.10 9.17 0.72
CA GLU A 230 -0.61 10.31 0.14
C GLU A 230 -1.92 10.60 0.85
N GLY A 231 -2.14 11.89 1.07
CA GLY A 231 -3.39 12.51 1.46
C GLY A 231 -3.58 13.77 0.62
N LEU A 232 -3.40 13.64 -0.70
CA LEU A 232 -3.40 14.78 -1.61
C LEU A 232 -4.79 15.39 -1.69
N TYR A 233 -5.74 14.58 -2.12
CA TYR A 233 -7.13 14.99 -2.32
C TYR A 233 -8.07 14.40 -1.28
N HIS A 234 -7.80 13.18 -0.81
CA HIS A 234 -8.70 12.45 0.08
C HIS A 234 -7.93 11.65 1.13
N ILE A 235 -8.31 11.83 2.41
CA ILE A 235 -7.92 10.99 3.54
C ILE A 235 -9.19 10.46 4.22
N PRO A 236 -9.52 9.16 4.06
CA PRO A 236 -10.57 8.51 4.81
C PRO A 236 -10.27 8.44 6.31
N VAL A 237 -11.25 8.83 7.11
CA VAL A 237 -11.20 8.79 8.57
C VAL A 237 -12.57 8.43 9.13
N THR A 238 -12.63 7.54 10.11
CA THR A 238 -13.84 7.41 10.94
C THR A 238 -13.70 8.30 12.16
N ARG A 239 -14.68 9.19 12.38
CA ARG A 239 -14.69 10.13 13.51
C ARG A 239 -15.49 9.58 14.68
N GLU A 240 -16.81 9.51 14.50
CA GLU A 240 -17.75 9.03 15.49
C GLU A 240 -18.79 8.13 14.82
N GLU A 241 -19.14 7.01 15.47
CA GLU A 241 -20.10 6.06 14.94
C GLU A 241 -21.46 6.73 14.67
N GLY A 242 -22.06 6.46 13.51
CA GLY A 242 -23.35 7.02 13.11
C GLY A 242 -23.34 8.49 12.66
N LYS A 243 -22.19 9.17 12.68
CA LYS A 243 -22.06 10.58 12.28
C LYS A 243 -21.27 10.81 10.99
N ASN A 244 -20.75 9.75 10.37
CA ASN A 244 -19.93 9.89 9.17
C ASN A 244 -20.79 9.99 7.91
N ARG A 245 -20.31 10.74 6.90
CA ARG A 245 -21.07 11.02 5.67
C ARG A 245 -21.16 9.84 4.70
N TYR A 246 -20.11 9.01 4.65
CA TYR A 246 -20.01 7.92 3.69
C TYR A 246 -20.17 6.56 4.38
N LYS A 247 -20.72 5.60 3.65
CA LYS A 247 -20.90 4.21 4.11
C LYS A 247 -20.28 3.25 3.11
N MET A 248 -19.64 2.22 3.63
CA MET A 248 -19.19 1.04 2.90
C MET A 248 -19.68 -0.21 3.62
N LEU A 249 -19.51 -1.37 2.99
CA LEU A 249 -20.08 -2.63 3.47
C LEU A 249 -19.74 -2.96 4.94
N TRP A 250 -18.54 -2.56 5.42
CA TRP A 250 -18.05 -2.91 6.76
C TRP A 250 -17.86 -1.72 7.71
N THR A 251 -18.11 -0.47 7.28
CA THR A 251 -17.92 0.71 8.15
C THR A 251 -18.49 2.00 7.56
N GLU A 252 -18.51 3.06 8.36
CA GLU A 252 -18.83 4.42 7.97
C GLU A 252 -17.60 5.30 8.15
N TYR A 253 -17.42 6.29 7.28
CA TYR A 253 -16.23 7.15 7.27
C TYR A 253 -16.52 8.52 6.69
N ASP A 254 -15.72 9.49 7.10
CA ASP A 254 -15.60 10.80 6.50
C ASP A 254 -14.34 10.88 5.65
N VAL A 255 -14.26 11.94 4.86
CA VAL A 255 -13.08 12.25 4.06
C VAL A 255 -12.59 13.65 4.44
N ILE A 256 -11.31 13.76 4.79
CA ILE A 256 -10.60 15.04 4.84
C ILE A 256 -10.10 15.32 3.43
N GLU A 257 -10.42 16.49 2.90
CA GLU A 257 -10.20 16.82 1.49
C GLU A 257 -9.08 17.85 1.30
N ASN A 258 -8.36 17.73 0.19
CA ASN A 258 -7.47 18.75 -0.36
C ASN A 258 -6.35 19.25 0.59
N LEU A 259 -5.76 18.36 1.40
CA LEU A 259 -4.60 18.71 2.22
C LEU A 259 -3.32 18.88 1.40
N GLY A 260 -3.28 18.28 0.20
CA GLY A 260 -2.08 18.19 -0.62
C GLY A 260 -0.94 17.44 0.06
N LEU A 261 -1.23 16.63 1.10
CA LEU A 261 -0.21 16.04 1.96
C LEU A 261 0.47 14.86 1.26
N ILE A 262 1.80 14.84 1.30
CA ILE A 262 2.59 13.67 0.93
C ILE A 262 3.73 13.47 1.93
N LEU A 263 3.93 12.22 2.32
CA LEU A 263 5.06 11.83 3.17
C LEU A 263 5.80 10.66 2.53
N GLY A 264 7.12 10.58 2.71
CA GLY A 264 7.88 9.43 2.22
C GLY A 264 9.20 9.18 2.94
N SER A 265 9.66 7.93 2.83
CA SER A 265 10.88 7.41 3.46
C SER A 265 11.28 6.07 2.83
N GLU A 266 12.56 5.73 2.85
CA GLU A 266 13.05 4.36 2.60
C GLU A 266 12.95 3.46 3.86
N ASP A 267 12.80 4.08 5.03
CA ASP A 267 12.56 3.47 6.33
C ASP A 267 11.04 3.50 6.62
N LEU A 268 10.35 2.45 6.18
CA LEU A 268 8.88 2.34 6.24
C LEU A 268 8.36 2.31 7.69
N VAL A 269 9.11 1.73 8.63
CA VAL A 269 8.67 1.68 10.05
C VAL A 269 8.70 3.09 10.63
N THR A 270 9.75 3.86 10.34
CA THR A 270 9.84 5.27 10.73
C THR A 270 8.76 6.13 10.07
N LEU A 271 8.47 5.92 8.79
CA LEU A 271 7.39 6.63 8.09
C LEU A 271 6.03 6.35 8.72
N ASP A 272 5.69 5.08 8.92
CA ASP A 272 4.39 4.72 9.47
C ASP A 272 4.27 5.15 10.95
N ALA A 273 5.35 5.14 11.72
CA ALA A 273 5.38 5.69 13.09
C ALA A 273 5.18 7.22 13.11
N TYR A 274 5.86 7.95 12.21
CA TYR A 274 5.70 9.39 12.04
C TYR A 274 4.25 9.74 11.71
N ILE A 275 3.65 9.03 10.75
CA ILE A 275 2.27 9.28 10.34
C ILE A 275 1.31 8.91 11.46
N ASN A 276 1.50 7.78 12.18
CA ASN A 276 0.67 7.45 13.34
C ASN A 276 0.63 8.60 14.35
N LYS A 277 1.79 9.17 14.71
CA LYS A 277 1.84 10.33 15.60
C LYS A 277 1.11 11.53 15.01
N LEU A 278 1.28 11.81 13.71
CA LEU A 278 0.65 12.91 13.00
C LEU A 278 -0.89 12.85 13.08
N ILE A 279 -1.47 11.66 12.89
CA ILE A 279 -2.92 11.42 12.92
C ILE A 279 -3.47 11.18 14.35
N GLY A 280 -2.69 11.50 15.38
CA GLY A 280 -3.12 11.39 16.79
C GLY A 280 -3.09 9.98 17.38
N LEU A 281 -2.48 9.01 16.68
CA LEU A 281 -2.29 7.64 17.17
C LEU A 281 -0.94 7.48 17.88
N ASP A 282 -0.88 6.53 18.82
CA ASP A 282 0.35 6.20 19.55
C ASP A 282 1.15 5.13 18.79
N PRO A 283 2.30 5.47 18.17
CA PRO A 283 3.08 4.51 17.39
C PRO A 283 3.63 3.36 18.26
N GLU A 284 3.86 3.57 19.55
CA GLU A 284 4.43 2.53 20.43
C GLU A 284 3.43 1.41 20.74
N LYS A 285 2.13 1.64 20.49
CA LYS A 285 1.03 0.68 20.73
C LYS A 285 0.61 -0.09 19.48
N ARG A 286 1.37 -0.02 18.39
CA ARG A 286 1.00 -0.63 17.10
C ARG A 286 1.76 -1.93 16.89
N SER A 287 1.07 -3.07 16.87
CA SER A 287 1.72 -4.37 16.67
C SER A 287 2.50 -4.43 15.35
N ILE A 288 1.99 -3.83 14.27
CA ILE A 288 2.71 -3.75 12.99
C ILE A 288 4.04 -2.99 13.10
N LEU A 289 4.12 -1.92 13.90
CA LEU A 289 5.36 -1.16 14.10
C LEU A 289 6.32 -1.90 15.03
N GLN A 290 5.82 -2.57 16.07
CA GLN A 290 6.62 -3.41 16.96
C GLN A 290 7.26 -4.57 16.19
N MET A 291 6.48 -5.29 15.38
CA MET A 291 7.02 -6.36 14.52
C MET A 291 7.94 -5.82 13.41
N GLY A 292 7.60 -4.64 12.85
CA GLY A 292 8.46 -3.95 11.89
C GLY A 292 9.82 -3.59 12.47
N ASP A 293 9.87 -3.10 13.71
CA ASP A 293 11.10 -2.78 14.45
C ASP A 293 12.01 -4.00 14.61
N GLU A 294 11.41 -5.16 14.93
CA GLU A 294 12.13 -6.42 15.11
C GLU A 294 12.75 -6.93 13.81
N VAL A 295 12.06 -6.78 12.68
CA VAL A 295 12.49 -7.35 11.39
C VAL A 295 13.30 -6.39 10.54
N PHE A 296 12.89 -5.12 10.45
CA PHE A 296 13.49 -4.12 9.56
C PHE A 296 14.43 -3.14 10.29
N GLY A 297 14.51 -3.24 11.62
CA GLY A 297 15.31 -2.37 12.46
C GLY A 297 14.48 -1.25 13.11
N LYS A 298 14.98 -0.75 14.24
CA LYS A 298 14.27 0.22 15.07
C LYS A 298 14.00 1.54 14.34
N TRP A 299 12.76 2.01 14.43
CA TRP A 299 12.36 3.30 13.90
C TRP A 299 12.96 4.46 14.69
N ASP A 300 13.20 5.57 13.99
CA ASP A 300 13.87 6.74 14.55
C ASP A 300 12.90 7.66 15.30
N ARG A 301 12.87 7.49 16.63
CA ARG A 301 12.04 8.30 17.54
C ARG A 301 12.32 9.80 17.45
N ALA A 302 13.53 10.19 17.05
CA ALA A 302 13.86 11.61 16.91
C ALA A 302 13.07 12.27 15.77
N GLU A 303 12.56 11.50 14.79
CA GLU A 303 11.78 12.04 13.68
C GLU A 303 10.46 12.68 14.15
N LEU A 304 9.88 12.22 15.27
CA LEU A 304 8.64 12.80 15.80
C LEU A 304 8.79 14.26 16.23
N ASN A 305 10.01 14.68 16.57
CA ASN A 305 10.29 16.06 16.96
C ASN A 305 10.21 17.04 15.78
N TYR A 306 10.13 16.54 14.55
CA TYR A 306 9.98 17.37 13.34
C TYR A 306 8.52 17.50 12.88
N ILE A 307 7.55 16.95 13.61
CA ILE A 307 6.13 17.22 13.34
C ILE A 307 5.80 18.58 13.94
N SER A 308 5.43 19.56 13.11
CA SER A 308 5.01 20.87 13.59
C SER A 308 3.64 20.82 14.27
N GLU A 309 3.39 21.71 15.24
CA GLU A 309 2.06 21.81 15.88
C GLU A 309 0.95 22.10 14.86
N ASP A 310 1.18 22.96 13.86
CA ASP A 310 0.21 23.21 12.78
C ASP A 310 -0.18 21.93 12.02
N ARG A 311 0.77 21.00 11.89
CA ARG A 311 0.53 19.71 11.24
C ARG A 311 -0.32 18.82 12.14
N LEU A 312 -0.07 18.80 13.45
CA LEU A 312 -0.90 18.06 14.40
C LEU A 312 -2.32 18.63 14.48
N GLU A 313 -2.48 19.95 14.47
CA GLU A 313 -3.79 20.60 14.54
C GLU A 313 -4.66 20.29 13.32
N THR A 314 -4.06 20.08 12.14
CA THR A 314 -4.78 19.65 10.93
C THR A 314 -5.54 18.33 11.10
N PHE A 315 -5.09 17.46 12.00
CA PHE A 315 -5.66 16.12 12.22
C PHE A 315 -6.46 15.96 13.52
N ARG A 316 -6.56 17.02 14.34
CA ARG A 316 -7.41 17.06 15.54
C ARG A 316 -8.86 17.40 15.18
#